data_AF-A0A7X3QB58-F1
#
_entry.id   AF-A0A7X3QB58-F1
#
_cell.length_a   1.000
_cell.length_b   1.000
_cell.length_c   1.000
_cell.angle_alpha   90.00
_cell.angle_beta   90.00
_cell.angle_gamma   90.00
#
_symmetry.space_group_name_H-M   'P 1'
#
loop_
_entity.id
_entity.type
_entity.pdbx_description
1 polymer ?
#
loop_
_entity_poly.entity_id
_entity_poly.type
_entity_poly.pdbx_seq_one_letter_code
_entity_poly.pdbx_strand_id
1 'polypeptide(L)' 'MSGPDTVMYRATIEDSTVYSAPWTIEVPLNRLDNRENKIYEAACHEGNYAMVSILAGARLNEQ' A
#
# COMPACT_ATOMS: atom_id res chain seq x y z
N MET A 1 -23.02 -2.89 -7.08
CA MET A 1 -22.27 -3.83 -7.95
C MET A 1 -21.58 -4.85 -7.07
N SER A 2 -22.29 -5.90 -6.65
CA SER A 2 -21.69 -7.03 -5.91
C SER A 2 -22.10 -8.32 -6.60
N GLY A 3 -21.14 -8.96 -7.29
CA GLY A 3 -21.28 -10.31 -7.84
C GLY A 3 -20.62 -11.34 -6.92
N PRO A 4 -20.73 -12.65 -7.23
CA PRO A 4 -20.11 -13.72 -6.43
C PRO A 4 -18.58 -13.60 -6.29
N ASP A 5 -17.94 -12.83 -7.17
CA ASP A 5 -16.50 -12.61 -7.20
C ASP A 5 -16.08 -11.19 -6.80
N THR A 6 -16.98 -10.38 -6.25
CA THR A 6 -16.65 -9.01 -5.84
C THR A 6 -17.09 -8.74 -4.40
N VAL A 7 -16.15 -8.35 -3.56
CA VAL A 7 -16.39 -7.81 -2.22
C VAL A 7 -16.31 -6.29 -2.29
N MET A 8 -17.37 -5.58 -1.89
CA MET A 8 -17.31 -4.13 -1.74
C MET A 8 -16.69 -3.79 -0.39
N TYR A 9 -15.42 -3.38 -0.40
CA TYR A 9 -14.77 -2.84 0.79
C TYR A 9 -15.19 -1.39 0.98
N ARG A 10 -15.78 -1.08 2.14
CA ARG A 10 -16.22 0.26 2.49
C ARG A 10 -15.66 0.64 3.85
N ALA A 11 -15.07 1.84 3.94
CA ALA A 11 -14.60 2.42 5.19
C ALA A 11 -15.05 3.87 5.28
N THR A 12 -15.69 4.26 6.38
CA THR A 12 -16.03 5.66 6.68
C THR A 12 -14.99 6.23 7.63
N ILE A 13 -14.45 7.40 7.28
CA ILE A 13 -13.50 8.14 8.08
C ILE A 13 -14.27 9.24 8.80
N GLU A 14 -14.33 9.15 10.12
CA GLU A 14 -15.02 10.09 11.00
C GLU A 14 -14.01 10.77 11.92
N ASP A 15 -13.18 11.66 11.36
CA ASP A 15 -12.19 12.43 12.12
C ASP A 15 -12.38 13.93 11.88
N SER A 16 -13.02 14.60 12.84
CA SER A 16 -13.29 16.05 12.79
C SER A 16 -12.08 16.91 13.14
N THR A 17 -10.98 16.31 13.63
CA THR A 17 -9.73 17.05 13.90
C THR A 17 -8.92 17.24 12.62
N VAL A 18 -9.06 16.33 11.66
CA VAL A 18 -8.36 16.34 10.37
C VAL A 18 -9.28 16.81 9.23
N TYR A 19 -10.56 16.43 9.23
CA TYR A 19 -11.48 16.66 8.11
C TYR A 19 -12.70 17.52 8.48
N SER A 20 -13.20 18.29 7.51
CA SER A 20 -14.37 19.16 7.68
C SER A 20 -15.71 18.42 7.72
N ALA A 21 -15.74 17.17 7.25
CA ALA A 21 -16.91 16.29 7.28
C ALA A 21 -16.47 14.81 7.18
N PRO A 22 -17.28 13.86 7.70
CA PRO A 22 -17.09 12.45 7.42
C PRO A 22 -17.12 12.13 5.93
N TRP A 23 -16.29 11.19 5.51
CA TRP A 23 -16.26 10.74 4.13
C TRP A 23 -16.01 9.23 4.04
N THR A 24 -16.40 8.61 2.93
CA THR A 24 -16.37 7.16 2.77
C THR A 24 -15.50 6.77 1.58
N ILE A 25 -14.61 5.80 1.82
CA ILE A 25 -13.88 5.08 0.79
C ILE A 25 -14.71 3.87 0.37
N GLU A 26 -14.84 3.65 -0.94
CA GLU A 26 -15.37 2.42 -1.51
C GLU A 26 -14.37 1.84 -2.50
N VAL A 27 -14.01 0.56 -2.31
CA VAL A 27 -13.13 -0.18 -3.22
C VAL A 27 -13.79 -1.51 -3.58
N PRO A 28 -14.05 -1.77 -4.87
CA PRO A 28 -14.46 -3.09 -5.33
C PRO A 28 -13.25 -4.03 -5.33
N LEU A 29 -13.20 -4.97 -4.39
CA LEU A 29 -12.21 -6.03 -4.36
C LEU A 29 -12.70 -7.20 -5.19
N ASN A 30 -12.13 -7.37 -6.38
CA ASN A 30 -12.44 -8.51 -7.24
C ASN A 30 -11.59 -9.72 -6.82
N ARG A 31 -12.17 -10.93 -6.89
CA ARG A 31 -11.46 -12.18 -6.73
C ARG A 31 -10.38 -12.27 -7.82
N LEU A 32 -9.13 -12.30 -7.41
CA LEU A 32 -8.00 -12.60 -8.28
C LEU A 32 -7.77 -14.11 -8.33
N ASP A 33 -7.23 -14.62 -9.44
CA ASP A 33 -6.82 -16.01 -9.54
C ASP A 33 -5.59 -16.29 -8.63
N ASN A 34 -5.32 -17.55 -8.29
CA ASN A 34 -4.23 -17.90 -7.37
C ASN A 34 -2.82 -17.64 -7.92
N ARG A 35 -2.65 -17.33 -9.21
CA ARG A 35 -1.35 -16.94 -9.77
C ARG A 35 -1.10 -15.46 -9.52
N GLU A 36 -2.12 -14.64 -9.72
CA GLU A 36 -2.07 -13.20 -9.51
C GLU A 36 -2.17 -12.81 -8.03
N ASN A 37 -2.92 -13.56 -7.21
CA ASN A 37 -3.10 -13.29 -5.77
C ASN A 37 -1.93 -13.78 -4.89
N LYS A 38 -0.75 -13.96 -5.46
CA LYS A 38 0.43 -14.35 -4.69
C LYS A 38 0.97 -13.15 -3.93
N ILE A 39 0.97 -13.25 -2.60
CA ILE A 39 1.62 -12.27 -1.74
C ILE A 39 3.11 -12.56 -1.78
N TYR A 40 3.85 -11.74 -2.52
CA TYR A 40 5.31 -11.76 -2.53
C TYR A 40 5.83 -10.88 -1.39
N GLU A 41 6.97 -11.26 -0.80
CA GLU A 41 7.65 -10.41 0.18
C GLU A 41 8.05 -9.08 -0.48
N ALA A 42 7.62 -7.96 0.10
CA ALA A 42 7.90 -6.62 -0.43
C ALA A 42 9.42 -6.37 -0.55
N ALA A 43 10.23 -6.95 0.33
CA ALA A 43 11.69 -6.86 0.28
C ALA A 43 12.29 -7.42 -1.02
N CYS A 44 11.64 -8.37 -1.69
CA CYS A 44 12.08 -8.84 -3.01
C CYS A 44 11.75 -7.87 -4.14
N HIS A 45 10.75 -7.01 -3.95
CA HIS A 45 10.27 -6.04 -4.96
C HIS A 45 10.88 -4.64 -4.78
N GLU A 46 11.36 -4.34 -3.57
CA GLU A 46 12.01 -3.07 -3.25
C GLU A 46 13.45 -3.01 -3.75
N GLY A 47 14.08 -4.14 -4.09
CA GLY A 47 15.49 -4.17 -4.47
C GLY A 47 16.40 -3.58 -3.38
N ASN A 48 17.71 -3.70 -3.55
CA ASN A 48 18.66 -3.09 -2.62
C ASN A 48 18.85 -1.58 -2.89
N TYR A 49 17.82 -0.83 -3.33
CA TYR A 49 17.97 0.60 -3.66
C TYR A 49 18.42 1.43 -2.45
N ALA A 50 18.02 1.03 -1.24
CA ALA A 50 18.49 1.66 -0.01
C ALA A 50 20.01 1.54 0.18
N MET A 51 20.65 0.48 -0.32
CA MET A 51 22.10 0.26 -0.14
C MET A 51 22.94 1.38 -0.75
N VAL A 52 22.57 1.86 -1.95
CA VAL A 52 23.30 2.94 -2.62
C VAL A 52 23.24 4.22 -1.78
N SER A 53 22.04 4.56 -1.29
CA SER A 53 21.83 5.74 -0.45
C SER A 53 22.57 5.65 0.90
N ILE A 54 22.58 4.47 1.53
CA ILE A 54 23.30 4.23 2.78
C ILE A 54 24.81 4.41 2.60
N LEU A 55 25.40 3.84 1.54
CA LEU A 55 26.83 3.97 1.24
C LEU A 55 27.20 5.42 0.88
N ALA A 56 26.35 6.11 0.11
CA ALA A 56 26.56 7.52 -0.21
C ALA A 56 26.54 8.42 1.03
N GLY A 57 25.59 8.19 1.95
CA GLY A 57 25.51 8.90 3.22
C GLY A 57 26.74 8.65 4.11
N ALA A 58 27.19 7.40 4.21
CA ALA A 58 28.40 7.06 4.95
C ALA A 58 29.63 7.80 4.41
N ARG A 59 29.79 7.89 3.07
CA ARG A 59 30.90 8.60 2.43
C ARG A 59 30.88 10.12 2.68
N LEU A 60 29.70 10.72 2.87
CA LEU A 60 29.59 12.12 3.25
C LEU A 60 30.05 12.37 4.69
N ASN A 61 29.87 11.41 5.60
CA ASN A 61 30.31 11.52 7.00
C ASN A 61 31.81 11.29 7.21
N GLU A 62 32.55 10.88 6.18
CA GLU A 62 34.02 10.71 6.23
C GLU A 62 34.80 12.01 5.98
N GLN A 63 34.11 13.12 5.67
CA GLN A 63 34.69 14.45 5.40
C GLN A 63 34.59 15.35 6.63
#